data_AF-A0A972XDM8-F1
#
_entry.id   AF-A0A972XDM8-F1
#
_cell.length_a   1.000
_cell.length_b   1.000
_cell.length_c   1.000
_cell.angle_alpha   90.00
_cell.angle_beta   90.00
_cell.angle_gamma   90.00
#
_symmetry.space_group_name_H-M   'P 1'
#
loop_
_entity.id
_entity.type
_entity.pdbx_description
1 polymer ?
#
loop_
_entity_poly.entity_id
_entity_poly.type
_entity_poly.pdbx_seq_one_letter_code
_entity_poly.pdbx_strand_id
1 'polypeptide(L)'
;LIAVSNRNFYDGKLLLPPSVLRANYADGFGVSFIKSQQNGYIRGGPEGGRNILEAELIAKEVIAFAKANPERSLGVAAFSVTQRDCIRDLIDAERLKHSEAEAFFSESRHEPFFVKNLESIQGDERDVIFISVGYGRSEDGRLTQTFGPLAAEGGERRLNVLISRAKERCTVFSSITSEDIKNSSGKIGVNAFKEFLQFAEKGYFDVPLNTEKGFDSDFEESVALFLEQHGYKVQPQVGMSGFFIDIGVIDPNNEAKYYCGIECDGATYHSSRSARDRDRLRQEILESRGWNIYRIWSTDWFHRRQAQEAKLLDYLAVLTSQDGSLVKKDPIHLDPVEHVDIYESNEITNNSDISIGISYAEYDERVHSRSAPHELSTYELAKTVTKILEIESPIHQEELARRVARAFGLEKAGNRIQEATNKALRIIPSSEYDGEFWRLKEGSKKQVRSRSEVKSRTLLSAKYLPPEEILLGLNYLIKQSVQIEEAELVQQTSRLFGFSRCGPDLKDAIVAVIASESGKSLNNNNGMISLCR
;
A
#
# COMPACT_ATOMS: atom_id res chain seq x y z
N LEU A 1 10.91 -7.86 -5.19
CA LEU A 1 10.29 -8.61 -4.07
C LEU A 1 8.78 -8.36 -3.97
N ILE A 2 8.33 -7.09 -3.86
CA ILE A 2 6.92 -6.76 -3.56
C ILE A 2 6.02 -6.74 -4.82
N ALA A 3 6.55 -6.95 -6.03
CA ALA A 3 5.77 -6.84 -7.27
C ALA A 3 4.52 -7.74 -7.30
N VAL A 4 4.65 -9.00 -6.88
CA VAL A 4 3.54 -9.97 -6.77
C VAL A 4 2.56 -9.56 -5.69
N SER A 5 3.08 -9.15 -4.52
CA SER A 5 2.26 -8.63 -3.43
C SER A 5 1.41 -7.44 -3.90
N ASN A 6 2.04 -6.46 -4.52
CA ASN A 6 1.40 -5.24 -4.99
C ASN A 6 0.28 -5.53 -5.99
N ARG A 7 0.56 -6.36 -6.99
CA ARG A 7 -0.41 -6.74 -8.02
C ARG A 7 -1.61 -7.49 -7.44
N ASN A 8 -1.36 -8.48 -6.60
CA ASN A 8 -2.40 -9.45 -6.21
C ASN A 8 -3.20 -9.01 -4.97
N PHE A 9 -2.64 -8.12 -4.15
CA PHE A 9 -3.22 -7.74 -2.86
C PHE A 9 -3.45 -6.24 -2.71
N TYR A 10 -2.84 -5.42 -3.56
CA TYR A 10 -2.94 -3.96 -3.49
C TYR A 10 -3.39 -3.32 -4.81
N ASP A 11 -3.93 -4.10 -5.75
CA ASP A 11 -4.37 -3.65 -7.09
C ASP A 11 -3.28 -2.88 -7.87
N GLY A 12 -2.00 -3.14 -7.58
CA GLY A 12 -0.89 -2.38 -8.16
C GLY A 12 -0.76 -0.94 -7.68
N LYS A 13 -1.45 -0.55 -6.60
CA LYS A 13 -1.52 0.83 -6.07
C LYS A 13 -0.34 1.22 -5.17
N LEU A 14 0.50 0.29 -4.74
CA LEU A 14 1.74 0.66 -4.04
C LEU A 14 2.70 1.27 -5.05
N LEU A 15 3.09 2.52 -4.81
CA LEU A 15 4.16 3.18 -5.56
C LEU A 15 5.48 2.51 -5.20
N LEU A 16 6.07 1.80 -6.16
CA LEU A 16 7.33 1.09 -5.99
C LEU A 16 8.39 1.73 -6.88
N PRO A 17 9.35 2.47 -6.31
CA PRO A 17 10.42 3.06 -7.11
C PRO A 17 11.23 1.95 -7.81
N PRO A 18 11.62 2.17 -9.08
CA PRO A 18 12.33 1.17 -9.86
C PRO A 18 13.69 0.81 -9.24
N SER A 19 14.11 -0.43 -9.48
CA SER A 19 15.49 -0.86 -9.19
C SER A 19 16.44 -0.38 -10.29
N VAL A 20 17.66 -0.03 -9.90
CA VAL A 20 18.78 0.25 -10.82
C VAL A 20 19.22 -1.02 -11.56
N LEU A 21 18.88 -2.21 -11.06
CA LEU A 21 19.24 -3.48 -11.68
C LEU A 21 18.22 -3.89 -12.75
N ARG A 22 18.71 -4.27 -13.93
CA ARG A 22 17.94 -4.55 -15.18
C ARG A 22 17.52 -6.00 -15.36
N ALA A 23 18.06 -6.93 -14.59
CA ALA A 23 17.69 -8.33 -14.69
C ALA A 23 17.61 -8.98 -13.31
N ASN A 24 16.58 -9.78 -13.12
CA ASN A 24 16.54 -10.75 -12.04
C ASN A 24 17.82 -11.61 -12.14
N TYR A 25 18.39 -11.99 -11.00
CA TYR A 25 19.49 -12.95 -10.85
C TYR A 25 20.94 -12.45 -10.89
N ALA A 26 21.28 -11.30 -11.49
CA ALA A 26 22.70 -10.98 -11.73
C ALA A 26 23.53 -10.66 -10.46
N ASP A 27 22.92 -10.04 -9.45
CA ASP A 27 23.67 -9.51 -8.29
C ASP A 27 23.24 -10.11 -6.93
N GLY A 28 22.44 -11.18 -6.93
CA GLY A 28 22.00 -11.82 -5.68
C GLY A 28 20.86 -11.08 -4.93
N PHE A 29 20.10 -10.22 -5.62
CA PHE A 29 18.91 -9.53 -5.08
C PHE A 29 17.63 -9.94 -5.83
N GLY A 30 16.46 -9.73 -5.21
CA GLY A 30 15.15 -9.97 -5.83
C GLY A 30 14.60 -11.37 -5.61
N VAL A 31 13.66 -11.80 -6.46
CA VAL A 31 13.07 -13.16 -6.38
C VAL A 31 13.84 -14.07 -7.33
N SER A 32 14.22 -15.24 -6.84
CA SER A 32 14.91 -16.28 -7.59
C SER A 32 14.19 -17.62 -7.46
N PHE A 33 14.31 -18.47 -8.48
CA PHE A 33 13.74 -19.81 -8.49
C PHE A 33 14.81 -20.88 -8.70
N ILE A 34 14.82 -21.88 -7.82
CA ILE A 34 15.67 -23.07 -7.93
C ILE A 34 14.77 -24.29 -8.07
N LYS A 35 14.83 -24.93 -9.24
CA LYS A 35 14.07 -26.15 -9.51
C LYS A 35 14.71 -27.34 -8.80
N SER A 36 13.98 -27.95 -7.87
CA SER A 36 14.41 -29.18 -7.19
C SER A 36 14.08 -30.42 -8.03
N GLN A 37 14.69 -31.55 -7.68
CA GLN A 37 14.45 -32.81 -8.38
C GLN A 37 12.98 -33.28 -8.24
N GLN A 38 12.47 -33.89 -9.32
CA GLN A 38 11.11 -34.45 -9.35
C GLN A 38 11.00 -35.71 -8.50
N ASN A 39 9.78 -36.12 -8.20
CA ASN A 39 9.43 -37.36 -7.48
C ASN A 39 9.96 -37.48 -6.03
N GLY A 40 10.39 -36.39 -5.40
CA GLY A 40 10.80 -36.38 -4.00
C GLY A 40 9.64 -36.29 -2.99
N TYR A 41 8.40 -36.12 -3.45
CA TYR A 41 7.23 -35.91 -2.60
C TYR A 41 6.62 -37.24 -2.10
N ILE A 42 6.60 -37.42 -0.78
CA ILE A 42 6.05 -38.63 -0.15
C ILE A 42 4.56 -38.43 0.15
N ARG A 43 3.74 -39.37 -0.31
CA ARG A 43 2.29 -39.33 -0.14
C ARG A 43 1.81 -40.35 0.90
N GLY A 44 1.14 -39.85 1.94
CA GLY A 44 0.54 -40.67 2.98
C GLY A 44 1.56 -41.29 3.95
N GLY A 45 1.05 -41.97 4.98
CA GLY A 45 1.87 -42.53 6.07
C GLY A 45 2.42 -41.47 7.03
N PRO A 46 3.18 -41.90 8.06
CA PRO A 46 3.75 -41.01 9.09
C PRO A 46 4.72 -39.96 8.52
N GLU A 47 5.36 -40.28 7.40
CA GLU A 47 6.32 -39.43 6.70
C GLU A 47 5.70 -38.67 5.51
N GLY A 48 4.38 -38.72 5.36
CA GLY A 48 3.68 -38.10 4.23
C GLY A 48 3.64 -36.58 4.30
N GLY A 49 3.52 -35.95 3.12
CA GLY A 49 3.33 -34.49 3.02
C GLY A 49 4.62 -33.68 3.02
N ARG A 50 5.75 -34.29 2.70
CA ARG A 50 7.07 -33.65 2.58
C ARG A 50 7.77 -34.05 1.28
N ASN A 51 8.63 -33.17 0.78
CA ASN A 51 9.53 -33.38 -0.34
C ASN A 51 10.96 -33.44 0.17
N ILE A 52 11.52 -34.66 0.28
CA ILE A 52 12.85 -34.88 0.87
C ILE A 52 13.95 -34.29 0.00
N LEU A 53 13.89 -34.51 -1.33
CA LEU A 53 14.92 -34.03 -2.25
C LEU A 53 15.02 -32.49 -2.26
N GLU A 54 13.88 -31.81 -2.13
CA GLU A 54 13.86 -30.35 -1.97
C GLU A 54 14.42 -29.91 -0.61
N ALA A 55 14.09 -30.62 0.47
CA ALA A 55 14.61 -30.31 1.80
C ALA A 55 16.13 -30.53 1.92
N GLU A 56 16.67 -31.58 1.29
CA GLU A 56 18.12 -31.84 1.21
C GLU A 56 18.85 -30.75 0.44
N LEU A 57 18.27 -30.29 -0.68
CA LEU A 57 18.83 -29.19 -1.45
C LEU A 57 18.88 -27.91 -0.62
N ILE A 58 17.79 -27.58 0.08
CA ILE A 58 17.73 -26.41 0.97
C ILE A 58 18.76 -26.52 2.08
N ALA A 59 18.92 -27.69 2.72
CA ALA A 59 19.91 -27.86 3.78
C ALA A 59 21.33 -27.56 3.29
N LYS A 60 21.70 -28.04 2.10
CA LYS A 60 23.01 -27.75 1.48
C LYS A 60 23.18 -26.26 1.17
N GLU A 61 22.16 -25.63 0.60
CA GLU A 61 22.18 -24.20 0.28
C GLU A 61 22.25 -23.31 1.52
N VAL A 62 21.60 -23.70 2.62
CA VAL A 62 21.69 -22.99 3.92
C VAL A 62 23.12 -23.00 4.44
N ILE A 63 23.81 -24.15 4.41
CA ILE A 63 25.22 -24.23 4.83
C ILE A 63 26.13 -23.42 3.88
N ALA A 64 25.91 -23.52 2.56
CA ALA A 64 26.67 -22.75 1.59
C ALA A 64 26.51 -21.24 1.80
N PHE A 65 25.27 -20.79 2.06
CA PHE A 65 24.97 -19.41 2.38
C PHE A 65 25.67 -18.94 3.66
N ALA A 66 25.56 -19.72 4.74
CA ALA A 66 26.17 -19.40 6.03
C ALA A 66 27.68 -19.19 5.94
N LYS A 67 28.36 -19.94 5.05
CA LYS A 67 29.79 -19.81 4.78
C LYS A 67 30.13 -18.59 3.93
N ALA A 68 29.34 -18.31 2.91
CA ALA A 68 29.63 -17.27 1.93
C ALA A 68 29.19 -15.86 2.38
N ASN A 69 28.15 -15.76 3.22
CA ASN A 69 27.55 -14.48 3.63
C ASN A 69 27.27 -14.49 5.15
N PRO A 70 28.29 -14.66 6.01
CA PRO A 70 28.10 -14.79 7.47
C PRO A 70 27.50 -13.55 8.14
N GLU A 71 27.59 -12.39 7.49
CA GLU A 71 27.03 -11.11 7.95
C GLU A 71 25.54 -10.95 7.68
N ARG A 72 25.01 -11.58 6.63
CA ARG A 72 23.60 -11.45 6.23
C ARG A 72 22.70 -12.41 6.98
N SER A 73 21.48 -11.99 7.28
CA SER A 73 20.52 -12.83 7.98
C SER A 73 19.73 -13.74 7.02
N LEU A 74 19.45 -14.98 7.43
CA LEU A 74 18.73 -15.97 6.62
C LEU A 74 17.54 -16.55 7.39
N GLY A 75 16.40 -16.67 6.71
CA GLY A 75 15.24 -17.42 7.18
C GLY A 75 14.81 -18.45 6.16
N VAL A 76 14.36 -19.61 6.63
CA VAL A 76 13.76 -20.65 5.79
C VAL A 76 12.29 -20.78 6.15
N ALA A 77 11.44 -20.80 5.14
CA ALA A 77 10.00 -20.87 5.29
C ALA A 77 9.41 -21.97 4.43
N ALA A 78 8.65 -22.88 5.03
CA ALA A 78 8.00 -23.98 4.32
C ALA A 78 6.48 -23.80 4.25
N PHE A 79 5.85 -24.27 3.17
CA PHE A 79 4.40 -24.18 3.03
C PHE A 79 3.62 -25.11 3.96
N SER A 80 4.24 -26.16 4.49
CA SER A 80 3.64 -27.10 5.44
C SER A 80 4.50 -27.33 6.68
N VAL A 81 3.85 -27.75 7.76
CA VAL A 81 4.51 -28.18 9.02
C VAL A 81 5.45 -29.35 8.77
N THR A 82 4.98 -30.36 8.04
CA THR A 82 5.74 -31.58 7.73
C THR A 82 7.00 -31.30 6.92
N GLN A 83 6.93 -30.35 5.97
CA GLN A 83 8.10 -29.92 5.20
C GLN A 83 9.07 -29.11 6.06
N ARG A 84 8.56 -28.18 6.90
CA ARG A 84 9.39 -27.41 7.83
C ARG A 84 10.22 -28.33 8.73
N ASP A 85 9.58 -29.32 9.34
CA ASP A 85 10.25 -30.25 10.26
C ASP A 85 11.31 -31.07 9.53
N CYS A 86 10.99 -31.58 8.33
CA CYS A 86 11.96 -32.28 7.48
C CYS A 86 13.20 -31.43 7.14
N ILE A 87 12.99 -30.15 6.80
CA ILE A 87 14.08 -29.21 6.49
C ILE A 87 14.95 -28.98 7.72
N ARG A 88 14.33 -28.74 8.89
CA ARG A 88 15.07 -28.52 10.14
C ARG A 88 15.95 -29.72 10.47
N ASP A 89 15.40 -30.93 10.42
CA ASP A 89 16.13 -32.16 10.75
C ASP A 89 17.35 -32.35 9.81
N LEU A 90 17.19 -32.06 8.51
CA LEU A 90 18.27 -32.15 7.53
C LEU A 90 19.31 -31.04 7.70
N ILE A 91 18.91 -29.82 8.04
CA ILE A 91 19.85 -28.74 8.36
C ILE A 91 20.68 -29.10 9.59
N ASP A 92 20.05 -29.62 10.65
CA ASP A 92 20.76 -30.04 11.86
C ASP A 92 21.77 -31.17 11.56
N ALA A 93 21.40 -32.13 10.70
CA ALA A 93 22.31 -33.18 10.25
C ALA A 93 23.49 -32.63 9.41
N GLU A 94 23.28 -31.62 8.58
CA GLU A 94 24.33 -30.97 7.79
C GLU A 94 25.24 -30.08 8.65
N ARG A 95 24.70 -29.39 9.67
CA ARG A 95 25.49 -28.58 10.62
C ARG A 95 26.54 -29.42 11.35
N LEU A 96 26.23 -30.65 11.73
CA LEU A 96 27.18 -31.58 12.36
C LEU A 96 28.41 -31.87 11.49
N LYS A 97 28.30 -31.75 10.16
CA LYS A 97 29.38 -31.97 9.20
C LYS A 97 30.20 -30.70 8.94
N HIS A 98 29.71 -29.53 9.37
CA HIS A 98 30.21 -28.22 8.99
C HIS A 98 30.35 -27.29 10.19
N SER A 99 31.22 -27.67 11.13
CA SER A 99 31.49 -26.91 12.37
C SER A 99 31.86 -25.43 12.13
N GLU A 100 32.45 -25.12 10.98
CA GLU A 100 32.82 -23.77 10.57
C GLU A 100 31.63 -22.83 10.35
N ALA A 101 30.42 -23.37 10.08
CA ALA A 101 29.21 -22.59 9.88
C ALA A 101 28.43 -22.33 11.19
N GLU A 102 28.84 -22.91 12.32
CA GLU A 102 28.02 -22.94 13.55
C GLU A 102 27.77 -21.55 14.16
N ALA A 103 28.73 -20.62 14.00
CA ALA A 103 28.57 -19.23 14.44
C ALA A 103 27.36 -18.52 13.79
N PHE A 104 26.97 -18.95 12.58
CA PHE A 104 25.81 -18.41 11.87
C PHE A 104 24.49 -18.78 12.55
N PHE A 105 24.42 -19.96 13.17
CA PHE A 105 23.21 -20.51 13.78
C PHE A 105 23.02 -20.11 15.24
N SER A 106 23.88 -19.23 15.77
CA SER A 106 23.79 -18.78 17.16
C SER A 106 22.54 -17.92 17.41
N GLU A 107 21.79 -18.26 18.47
CA GLU A 107 20.59 -17.51 18.89
C GLU A 107 20.92 -16.11 19.44
N SER A 108 22.18 -15.82 19.76
CA SER A 108 22.61 -14.51 20.27
C SER A 108 22.78 -13.44 19.18
N ARG A 109 22.64 -13.81 17.90
CA ARG A 109 22.65 -12.87 16.79
C ARG A 109 21.43 -11.95 16.88
N HIS A 110 21.59 -10.70 16.43
CA HIS A 110 20.48 -9.74 16.38
C HIS A 110 19.30 -10.25 15.53
N GLU A 111 19.61 -10.87 14.40
CA GLU A 111 18.64 -11.56 13.54
C GLU A 111 19.04 -13.05 13.40
N PRO A 112 18.59 -13.92 14.31
CA PRO A 112 19.01 -15.33 14.31
C PRO A 112 18.42 -16.11 13.15
N PHE A 113 19.11 -17.16 12.70
CA PHE A 113 18.56 -18.08 11.69
C PHE A 113 17.25 -18.72 12.16
N PHE A 114 16.29 -18.94 11.26
CA PHE A 114 15.06 -19.67 11.59
C PHE A 114 14.59 -20.61 10.48
N VAL A 115 13.82 -21.63 10.89
CA VAL A 115 13.02 -22.47 9.99
C VAL A 115 11.57 -22.44 10.48
N LYS A 116 10.68 -21.79 9.73
CA LYS A 116 9.27 -21.57 10.09
C LYS A 116 8.35 -22.09 8.99
N ASN A 117 7.06 -22.23 9.28
CA ASN A 117 6.07 -22.55 8.26
C ASN A 117 5.23 -21.32 7.90
N LEU A 118 4.41 -21.47 6.86
CA LEU A 118 3.51 -20.45 6.33
C LEU A 118 2.56 -19.83 7.38
N GLU A 119 2.20 -20.56 8.44
CA GLU A 119 1.29 -20.08 9.50
C GLU A 119 2.02 -19.38 10.64
N SER A 120 3.29 -19.74 10.89
CA SER A 120 4.07 -19.22 12.01
C SER A 120 4.97 -18.04 11.64
N ILE A 121 5.13 -17.73 10.36
CA ILE A 121 6.02 -16.66 9.88
C ILE A 121 5.30 -15.29 9.93
N GLN A 122 5.26 -14.69 11.10
CA GLN A 122 4.64 -13.38 11.31
C GLN A 122 5.61 -12.46 12.03
N GLY A 123 5.88 -11.31 11.42
CA GLY A 123 6.81 -10.30 11.98
C GLY A 123 8.29 -10.65 11.83
N ASP A 124 8.66 -11.87 11.41
CA ASP A 124 10.07 -12.24 11.19
C ASP A 124 10.55 -11.87 9.79
N GLU A 125 11.47 -10.92 9.68
CA GLU A 125 12.10 -10.53 8.41
C GLU A 125 13.58 -10.87 8.40
N ARG A 126 14.14 -11.16 7.22
CA ARG A 126 15.57 -11.44 7.05
C ARG A 126 16.08 -10.82 5.76
N ASP A 127 17.38 -10.60 5.67
CA ASP A 127 18.01 -10.15 4.43
C ASP A 127 17.66 -11.11 3.29
N VAL A 128 17.77 -12.41 3.57
CA VAL A 128 17.47 -13.49 2.62
C VAL A 128 16.41 -14.41 3.20
N ILE A 129 15.40 -14.76 2.39
CA ILE A 129 14.41 -15.80 2.72
C ILE A 129 14.47 -16.91 1.68
N PHE A 130 14.60 -18.15 2.14
CA PHE A 130 14.40 -19.35 1.34
C PHE A 130 12.99 -19.89 1.55
N ILE A 131 12.25 -20.09 0.47
CA ILE A 131 10.89 -20.62 0.48
C ILE A 131 10.91 -22.06 -0.06
N SER A 132 10.51 -23.03 0.76
CA SER A 132 10.23 -24.39 0.32
C SER A 132 8.74 -24.54 -0.01
N VAL A 133 8.45 -24.85 -1.27
CA VAL A 133 7.09 -25.19 -1.69
C VAL A 133 6.69 -26.54 -1.10
N GLY A 134 7.59 -27.52 -1.07
CA GLY A 134 7.41 -28.82 -0.42
C GLY A 134 6.35 -29.74 -1.04
N TYR A 135 5.46 -29.23 -1.90
CA TYR A 135 4.50 -30.00 -2.67
C TYR A 135 5.09 -30.43 -4.00
N GLY A 136 4.80 -31.66 -4.41
CA GLY A 136 5.34 -32.21 -5.64
C GLY A 136 4.56 -33.41 -6.16
N ARG A 137 5.03 -33.95 -7.29
CA ARG A 137 4.54 -35.23 -7.81
C ARG A 137 5.05 -36.35 -6.92
N SER A 138 4.16 -37.25 -6.52
CA SER A 138 4.55 -38.50 -5.83
C SER A 138 5.26 -39.47 -6.78
N GLU A 139 5.79 -40.56 -6.26
CA GLU A 139 6.47 -41.62 -7.02
C GLU A 139 5.63 -42.16 -8.20
N ASP A 140 4.30 -42.14 -8.08
CA ASP A 140 3.34 -42.51 -9.13
C ASP A 140 3.09 -41.40 -10.19
N GLY A 141 3.83 -40.29 -10.13
CA GLY A 141 3.75 -39.14 -11.04
C GLY A 141 2.54 -38.21 -10.80
N ARG A 142 1.71 -38.49 -9.79
CA ARG A 142 0.49 -37.71 -9.51
C ARG A 142 0.79 -36.47 -8.66
N LEU A 143 0.28 -35.32 -9.08
CA LEU A 143 0.30 -34.09 -8.29
C LEU A 143 -1.03 -33.89 -7.57
N THR A 144 -1.01 -33.82 -6.24
CA THR A 144 -2.21 -33.52 -5.44
C THR A 144 -2.32 -32.00 -5.22
N GLN A 145 -3.34 -31.37 -5.82
CA GLN A 145 -3.54 -29.91 -5.73
C GLN A 145 -4.34 -29.46 -4.49
N THR A 146 -4.06 -30.08 -3.34
CA THR A 146 -4.68 -29.69 -2.07
C THR A 146 -3.96 -28.52 -1.42
N PHE A 147 -2.65 -28.36 -1.63
CA PHE A 147 -1.79 -27.25 -1.17
C PHE A 147 -1.97 -26.82 0.30
N GLY A 148 -2.51 -27.69 1.15
CA GLY A 148 -2.62 -27.51 2.59
C GLY A 148 -3.14 -26.11 3.03
N PRO A 149 -2.42 -25.41 3.92
CA PRO A 149 -2.83 -24.10 4.44
C PRO A 149 -3.02 -22.99 3.39
N LEU A 150 -2.45 -23.16 2.19
CA LEU A 150 -2.56 -22.22 1.08
C LEU A 150 -3.92 -22.29 0.38
N ALA A 151 -4.53 -23.48 0.33
CA ALA A 151 -5.86 -23.66 -0.23
C ALA A 151 -6.98 -23.39 0.78
N ALA A 152 -6.65 -23.27 2.06
CA ALA A 152 -7.58 -22.88 3.11
C ALA A 152 -7.91 -21.37 3.06
N GLU A 153 -9.01 -20.97 3.70
CA GLU A 153 -9.42 -19.57 3.78
C GLU A 153 -8.31 -18.69 4.40
N GLY A 154 -8.05 -17.54 3.78
CA GLY A 154 -6.97 -16.64 4.16
C GLY A 154 -5.57 -17.09 3.72
N GLY A 155 -5.46 -18.18 2.94
CA GLY A 155 -4.19 -18.67 2.41
C GLY A 155 -3.46 -17.64 1.54
N GLU A 156 -4.21 -16.78 0.85
CA GLU A 156 -3.68 -15.67 0.07
C GLU A 156 -2.96 -14.63 0.97
N ARG A 157 -3.50 -14.33 2.16
CA ARG A 157 -2.87 -13.41 3.11
C ARG A 157 -1.60 -13.99 3.69
N ARG A 158 -1.62 -15.29 4.02
CA ARG A 158 -0.44 -16.01 4.50
C ARG A 158 0.67 -16.03 3.45
N LEU A 159 0.32 -16.25 2.17
CA LEU A 159 1.27 -16.18 1.07
C LEU A 159 1.86 -14.76 0.94
N ASN A 160 1.01 -13.72 0.94
CA ASN A 160 1.48 -12.32 0.87
C ASN A 160 2.46 -12.00 2.00
N VAL A 161 2.10 -12.42 3.21
CA VAL A 161 2.94 -12.30 4.40
C VAL A 161 4.30 -12.96 4.17
N LEU A 162 4.33 -14.19 3.67
CA LEU A 162 5.56 -14.94 3.45
C LEU A 162 6.47 -14.30 2.38
N ILE A 163 5.93 -13.94 1.23
CA ILE A 163 6.73 -13.43 0.09
C ILE A 163 7.28 -12.02 0.34
N SER A 164 6.78 -11.32 1.36
CA SER A 164 7.27 -10.00 1.79
C SER A 164 8.23 -10.05 2.99
N ARG A 165 8.74 -11.22 3.39
CA ARG A 165 9.67 -11.35 4.54
C ARG A 165 11.14 -11.12 4.20
N ALA A 166 11.49 -11.14 2.92
CA ALA A 166 12.85 -10.86 2.46
C ALA A 166 13.07 -9.35 2.34
N LYS A 167 14.19 -8.85 2.86
CA LYS A 167 14.66 -7.47 2.63
C LYS A 167 15.39 -7.34 1.29
N GLU A 168 16.23 -8.32 0.97
CA GLU A 168 17.13 -8.28 -0.19
C GLU A 168 16.82 -9.36 -1.23
N ARG A 169 16.71 -10.63 -0.80
CA ARG A 169 16.54 -11.78 -1.70
C ARG A 169 15.53 -12.80 -1.19
N CYS A 170 14.67 -13.25 -2.09
CA CYS A 170 13.79 -14.40 -1.88
C CYS A 170 14.17 -15.50 -2.87
N THR A 171 14.49 -16.70 -2.37
CA THR A 171 14.78 -17.87 -3.23
C THR A 171 13.73 -18.93 -3.02
N VAL A 172 13.01 -19.27 -4.08
CA VAL A 172 11.93 -20.26 -4.08
C VAL A 172 12.46 -21.58 -4.58
N PHE A 173 12.31 -22.62 -3.77
CA PHE A 173 12.65 -24.00 -4.10
C PHE A 173 11.37 -24.76 -4.40
N SER A 174 11.29 -25.38 -5.58
CA SER A 174 10.14 -26.19 -5.95
C SER A 174 10.48 -27.27 -6.96
N SER A 175 9.86 -28.43 -6.82
CA SER A 175 9.92 -29.50 -7.84
C SER A 175 8.89 -29.29 -8.96
N ILE A 176 7.83 -28.52 -8.69
CA ILE A 176 6.74 -28.22 -9.63
C ILE A 176 6.90 -26.82 -10.20
N THR A 177 6.20 -26.58 -11.29
CA THR A 177 6.17 -25.29 -11.98
C THR A 177 4.79 -24.64 -11.96
N SER A 178 4.72 -23.37 -12.32
CA SER A 178 3.45 -22.63 -12.46
C SER A 178 2.47 -23.31 -13.43
N GLU A 179 2.98 -24.00 -14.45
CA GLU A 179 2.20 -24.76 -15.43
C GLU A 179 1.56 -26.03 -14.84
N ASP A 180 2.15 -26.59 -13.79
CA ASP A 180 1.61 -27.77 -13.10
C ASP A 180 0.36 -27.43 -12.26
N ILE A 181 0.13 -26.14 -11.97
CA ILE A 181 -0.94 -25.66 -11.08
C ILE A 181 -2.16 -25.22 -11.90
N LYS A 182 -3.33 -25.78 -11.56
CA LYS A 182 -4.60 -25.41 -12.21
C LYS A 182 -5.27 -24.29 -11.44
N ASN A 183 -5.84 -23.33 -12.17
CA ASN A 183 -6.67 -22.29 -11.55
C ASN A 183 -7.92 -22.94 -10.97
N SER A 184 -8.33 -22.48 -9.80
CA SER A 184 -9.54 -22.99 -9.14
C SER A 184 -10.41 -21.82 -8.69
N SER A 185 -11.66 -21.82 -9.12
CA SER A 185 -12.67 -20.87 -8.63
C SER A 185 -12.81 -21.00 -7.12
N GLY A 186 -12.78 -19.87 -6.41
CA GLY A 186 -12.90 -19.81 -4.94
C GLY A 186 -11.63 -20.11 -4.13
N LYS A 187 -10.52 -20.53 -4.75
CA LYS A 187 -9.23 -20.77 -4.06
C LYS A 187 -8.22 -19.66 -4.36
N ILE A 188 -8.48 -18.49 -3.80
CA ILE A 188 -7.68 -17.27 -4.05
C ILE A 188 -6.19 -17.51 -3.75
N GLY A 189 -5.86 -18.19 -2.64
CA GLY A 189 -4.48 -18.50 -2.27
C GLY A 189 -3.73 -19.38 -3.29
N VAL A 190 -4.40 -20.34 -3.91
CA VAL A 190 -3.80 -21.21 -4.94
C VAL A 190 -3.53 -20.44 -6.23
N ASN A 191 -4.46 -19.56 -6.63
CA ASN A 191 -4.27 -18.73 -7.81
C ASN A 191 -3.12 -17.72 -7.58
N ALA A 192 -3.07 -17.07 -6.41
CA ALA A 192 -1.98 -16.17 -6.05
C ALA A 192 -0.62 -16.90 -5.99
N PHE A 193 -0.60 -18.15 -5.52
CA PHE A 193 0.61 -18.97 -5.51
C PHE A 193 1.10 -19.30 -6.93
N LYS A 194 0.20 -19.65 -7.83
CA LYS A 194 0.55 -19.89 -9.23
C LYS A 194 1.22 -18.67 -9.87
N GLU A 195 0.64 -17.49 -9.65
CA GLU A 195 1.20 -16.23 -10.16
C GLU A 195 2.55 -15.88 -9.52
N PHE A 196 2.69 -16.14 -8.22
CA PHE A 196 3.98 -16.00 -7.53
C PHE A 196 5.05 -16.94 -8.12
N LEU A 197 4.70 -18.21 -8.34
CA LEU A 197 5.61 -19.21 -8.87
C LEU A 197 6.03 -18.87 -10.31
N GLN A 198 5.09 -18.40 -11.13
CA GLN A 198 5.36 -17.91 -12.48
C GLN A 198 6.32 -16.70 -12.46
N PHE A 199 6.09 -15.75 -11.55
CA PHE A 199 6.99 -14.61 -11.38
C PHE A 199 8.37 -15.05 -10.90
N ALA A 200 8.46 -16.01 -9.99
CA ALA A 200 9.74 -16.55 -9.54
C ALA A 200 10.48 -17.24 -10.70
N GLU A 201 9.80 -18.04 -11.51
CA GLU A 201 10.39 -18.76 -12.66
C GLU A 201 10.88 -17.82 -13.76
N LYS A 202 10.02 -16.90 -14.19
CA LYS A 202 10.24 -16.08 -15.40
C LYS A 202 10.85 -14.72 -15.08
N GLY A 203 10.67 -14.24 -13.85
CA GLY A 203 11.06 -12.90 -13.45
C GLY A 203 10.06 -11.79 -13.84
N TYR A 204 8.96 -12.16 -14.49
CA TYR A 204 7.87 -11.29 -14.91
C TYR A 204 6.55 -12.09 -14.90
N PHE A 205 5.41 -11.40 -14.87
CA PHE A 205 4.09 -12.05 -15.01
C PHE A 205 3.81 -12.32 -16.50
N ASP A 206 3.06 -13.36 -16.89
CA ASP A 206 2.66 -13.60 -18.31
C ASP A 206 1.67 -12.55 -18.87
N VAL A 207 1.52 -11.41 -18.20
CA VAL A 207 1.05 -10.20 -18.89
C VAL A 207 2.32 -9.61 -19.48
N PRO A 208 2.44 -9.44 -20.81
CA PRO A 208 3.59 -8.75 -21.36
C PRO A 208 3.80 -7.52 -20.50
N LEU A 209 4.98 -7.43 -19.88
CA LEU A 209 5.45 -6.12 -19.50
C LEU A 209 5.23 -5.32 -20.79
N ASN A 210 4.40 -4.30 -20.76
CA ASN A 210 4.58 -3.21 -21.69
C ASN A 210 5.91 -2.55 -21.30
N THR A 211 7.03 -3.30 -21.36
CA THR A 211 8.39 -2.81 -21.52
C THR A 211 8.55 -2.16 -22.88
N GLU A 212 7.55 -2.29 -23.76
CA GLU A 212 7.30 -1.43 -24.91
C GLU A 212 6.17 -0.42 -24.61
N LYS A 213 6.19 0.22 -23.44
CA LYS A 213 5.65 1.58 -23.44
C LYS A 213 6.63 2.40 -24.27
N GLY A 214 6.14 2.97 -25.38
CA GLY A 214 6.89 3.99 -26.09
C GLY A 214 7.12 5.21 -25.20
N PHE A 215 7.80 6.20 -25.75
CA PHE A 215 7.94 7.50 -25.10
C PHE A 215 6.54 8.12 -24.88
N ASP A 216 6.32 8.76 -23.74
CA ASP A 216 5.05 9.45 -23.44
C ASP A 216 4.98 10.80 -24.17
N SER A 217 6.10 11.28 -24.73
CA SER A 217 6.20 12.53 -25.49
C SER A 217 7.30 12.52 -26.56
N ASP A 218 7.10 13.30 -27.63
CA ASP A 218 8.13 13.56 -28.66
C ASP A 218 9.42 14.15 -28.07
N PHE A 219 9.31 14.79 -26.90
CA PHE A 219 10.46 15.32 -26.15
C PHE A 219 11.33 14.18 -25.60
N GLU A 220 10.74 13.21 -24.90
CA GLU A 220 11.45 12.03 -24.41
C GLU A 220 12.08 11.25 -25.56
N GLU A 221 11.35 11.05 -26.67
CA GLU A 221 11.88 10.38 -27.86
C GLU A 221 13.08 11.12 -28.45
N SER A 222 13.04 12.45 -28.51
CA SER A 222 14.14 13.29 -28.99
C SER A 222 15.41 13.15 -28.12
N VAL A 223 15.25 13.07 -26.80
CA VAL A 223 16.36 12.83 -25.86
C VAL A 223 16.93 11.42 -26.04
N ALA A 224 16.06 10.41 -26.16
CA ALA A 224 16.47 9.03 -26.35
C ALA A 224 17.26 8.82 -27.65
N LEU A 225 16.74 9.33 -28.77
CA LEU A 225 17.41 9.28 -30.07
C LEU A 225 18.79 9.96 -30.03
N PHE A 226 18.92 11.07 -29.30
CA PHE A 226 20.21 11.73 -29.11
C PHE A 226 21.20 10.82 -28.38
N LEU A 227 20.79 10.17 -27.30
CA LEU A 227 21.64 9.24 -26.54
C LEU A 227 22.05 8.02 -27.37
N GLU A 228 21.12 7.45 -28.13
CA GLU A 228 21.38 6.32 -29.04
C GLU A 228 22.39 6.68 -30.14
N GLN A 229 22.29 7.87 -30.72
CA GLN A 229 23.26 8.38 -31.70
C GLN A 229 24.67 8.52 -31.12
N HIS A 230 24.79 8.70 -29.81
CA HIS A 230 26.07 8.80 -29.09
C HIS A 230 26.51 7.46 -28.46
N GLY A 231 25.88 6.35 -28.84
CA GLY A 231 26.31 5.00 -28.49
C GLY A 231 25.76 4.45 -27.17
N TYR A 232 24.86 5.16 -26.50
CA TYR A 232 24.19 4.65 -25.31
C TYR A 232 22.97 3.82 -25.69
N LYS A 233 22.74 2.70 -25.00
CA LYS A 233 21.47 1.98 -25.08
C LYS A 233 20.53 2.56 -24.02
N VAL A 234 19.28 2.80 -24.38
CA VAL A 234 18.28 3.37 -23.47
C VAL A 234 17.05 2.47 -23.38
N GLN A 235 16.31 2.62 -22.29
CA GLN A 235 15.03 1.95 -22.09
C GLN A 235 14.00 2.99 -21.63
N PRO A 236 12.90 3.19 -22.38
CA PRO A 236 11.83 4.08 -21.95
C PRO A 236 11.07 3.53 -20.74
N GLN A 237 10.49 4.44 -19.95
CA GLN A 237 9.46 4.16 -18.95
C GLN A 237 9.85 3.03 -17.97
N VAL A 238 11.02 3.18 -17.35
CA VAL A 238 11.57 2.21 -16.40
C VAL A 238 10.83 2.28 -15.07
N GLY A 239 10.06 1.24 -14.75
CA GLY A 239 9.43 1.08 -13.43
C GLY A 239 8.15 0.28 -13.45
N MET A 240 7.38 0.40 -12.37
CA MET A 240 6.09 -0.28 -12.23
C MET A 240 5.11 0.53 -11.38
N SER A 241 3.81 0.22 -11.49
CA SER A 241 2.79 0.71 -10.56
C SER A 241 2.72 2.24 -10.43
N GLY A 242 2.84 2.97 -11.54
CA GLY A 242 2.71 4.43 -11.56
C GLY A 242 3.97 5.19 -11.15
N PHE A 243 5.07 4.51 -10.82
CA PHE A 243 6.36 5.12 -10.52
C PHE A 243 7.36 4.73 -11.62
N PHE A 244 7.45 5.56 -12.66
CA PHE A 244 8.31 5.34 -13.82
C PHE A 244 9.40 6.41 -13.92
N ILE A 245 10.59 6.02 -14.36
CA ILE A 245 11.63 6.94 -14.85
C ILE A 245 11.47 7.00 -16.36
N ASP A 246 11.46 8.20 -16.92
CA ASP A 246 11.10 8.42 -18.33
C ASP A 246 12.08 7.70 -19.27
N ILE A 247 13.39 7.78 -18.98
CA ILE A 247 14.43 7.08 -19.75
C ILE A 247 15.50 6.51 -18.82
N GLY A 248 15.73 5.20 -18.85
CA GLY A 248 16.88 4.55 -18.20
C GLY A 248 18.03 4.35 -19.19
N VAL A 249 19.19 4.95 -18.93
CA VAL A 249 20.43 4.71 -19.68
C VAL A 249 21.06 3.43 -19.17
N ILE A 250 21.38 2.50 -20.06
CA ILE A 250 21.95 1.19 -19.72
C ILE A 250 23.46 1.35 -19.56
N ASP A 251 24.02 0.74 -18.50
CA ASP A 251 25.46 0.78 -18.25
C ASP A 251 26.22 0.05 -19.38
N PRO A 252 27.10 0.75 -20.14
CA PRO A 252 27.87 0.15 -21.21
C PRO A 252 28.85 -0.94 -20.74
N ASN A 253 29.28 -0.90 -19.47
CA ASN A 253 30.20 -1.86 -18.88
C ASN A 253 29.47 -3.04 -18.20
N ASN A 254 28.19 -2.86 -17.85
CA ASN A 254 27.36 -3.89 -17.23
C ASN A 254 25.89 -3.76 -17.64
N GLU A 255 25.48 -4.48 -18.70
CA GLU A 255 24.11 -4.41 -19.22
C GLU A 255 23.02 -4.82 -18.21
N ALA A 256 23.39 -5.47 -17.09
CA ALA A 256 22.49 -5.81 -16.00
C ALA A 256 22.16 -4.62 -15.07
N LYS A 257 22.69 -3.42 -15.33
CA LYS A 257 22.44 -2.20 -14.54
C LYS A 257 22.05 -1.02 -15.42
N TYR A 258 21.29 -0.11 -14.83
CA TYR A 258 21.13 1.23 -15.33
C TYR A 258 22.27 2.10 -14.81
N TYR A 259 22.79 2.89 -15.73
CA TYR A 259 23.85 3.84 -15.53
C TYR A 259 23.35 5.16 -14.92
N CYS A 260 22.21 5.62 -15.45
CA CYS A 260 21.55 6.85 -15.10
C CYS A 260 20.06 6.74 -15.43
N GLY A 261 19.21 7.36 -14.64
CA GLY A 261 17.81 7.65 -14.99
C GLY A 261 17.70 9.09 -15.46
N ILE A 262 16.95 9.34 -16.51
CA ILE A 262 16.64 10.67 -17.01
C ILE A 262 15.16 10.94 -16.77
N GLU A 263 14.87 12.06 -16.12
CA GLU A 263 13.51 12.58 -15.97
C GLU A 263 13.30 13.79 -16.89
N CYS A 264 12.23 13.74 -17.66
CA CYS A 264 11.75 14.71 -18.63
C CYS A 264 10.47 15.36 -18.09
N ASP A 265 10.40 16.69 -18.07
CA ASP A 265 9.15 17.42 -17.79
C ASP A 265 8.18 17.33 -18.98
N GLY A 266 7.38 16.26 -19.05
CA GLY A 266 6.34 16.10 -20.07
C GLY A 266 5.20 17.14 -19.96
N ALA A 267 4.40 17.29 -21.01
CA ALA A 267 3.22 18.18 -21.04
C ALA A 267 2.14 17.86 -19.98
N THR A 268 2.23 16.69 -19.33
CA THR A 268 1.36 16.21 -18.24
C THR A 268 1.76 16.79 -16.87
N TYR A 269 2.81 17.62 -16.77
CA TYR A 269 3.49 17.95 -15.51
C TYR A 269 3.01 19.21 -14.78
N HIS A 270 1.86 19.79 -15.14
CA HIS A 270 1.41 21.08 -14.59
C HIS A 270 0.11 21.06 -13.77
N SER A 271 -0.07 20.07 -12.88
CA SER A 271 -1.16 20.11 -11.89
C SER A 271 -0.72 19.78 -10.46
N SER A 272 0.14 20.63 -9.85
CA SER A 272 0.07 20.87 -8.39
C SER A 272 1.00 22.00 -7.93
N ARG A 273 0.60 22.68 -6.85
CA ARG A 273 1.42 23.68 -6.14
C ARG A 273 2.48 23.09 -5.19
N SER A 274 2.61 21.75 -5.12
CA SER A 274 3.65 21.05 -4.32
C SER A 274 4.65 20.23 -5.17
N ALA A 275 4.76 20.52 -6.48
CA ALA A 275 5.64 19.78 -7.39
C ALA A 275 7.08 19.71 -6.85
N ARG A 276 7.65 20.84 -6.40
CA ARG A 276 9.05 20.90 -5.93
C ARG A 276 9.38 19.98 -4.75
N ASP A 277 8.53 19.92 -3.73
CA ASP A 277 8.79 19.08 -2.55
C ASP A 277 8.63 17.59 -2.89
N ARG A 278 7.69 17.26 -3.78
CA ARG A 278 7.53 15.89 -4.29
C ARG A 278 8.66 15.49 -5.21
N ASP A 279 9.15 16.40 -6.05
CA ASP A 279 10.23 16.15 -6.99
C ASP A 279 11.56 15.97 -6.26
N ARG A 280 11.78 16.73 -5.17
CA ARG A 280 12.93 16.58 -4.28
C ARG A 280 12.87 15.25 -3.53
N LEU A 281 11.75 14.93 -2.90
CA LEU A 281 11.57 13.66 -2.20
C LEU A 281 11.69 12.47 -3.16
N ARG A 282 11.16 12.58 -4.38
CA ARG A 282 11.27 11.57 -5.42
C ARG A 282 12.72 11.30 -5.81
N GLN A 283 13.49 12.37 -6.03
CA GLN A 283 14.91 12.26 -6.34
C GLN A 283 15.68 11.63 -5.19
N GLU A 284 15.46 12.07 -3.95
CA GLU A 284 16.09 11.49 -2.75
C GLU A 284 15.76 9.99 -2.58
N ILE A 285 14.52 9.58 -2.91
CA ILE A 285 14.10 8.17 -2.88
C ILE A 285 14.78 7.34 -3.99
N LEU A 286 15.00 7.91 -5.18
CA LEU A 286 15.68 7.21 -6.27
C LEU A 286 17.17 7.10 -6.01
N GLU A 287 17.80 8.19 -5.58
CA GLU A 287 19.24 8.24 -5.26
C GLU A 287 19.60 7.36 -4.06
N SER A 288 18.75 7.29 -3.03
CA SER A 288 18.93 6.33 -1.92
C SER A 288 18.85 4.87 -2.36
N ARG A 289 18.25 4.58 -3.53
CA ARG A 289 18.24 3.25 -4.16
C ARG A 289 19.34 3.06 -5.22
N GLY A 290 20.31 3.97 -5.26
CA GLY A 290 21.50 3.89 -6.11
C GLY A 290 21.32 4.45 -7.51
N TRP A 291 20.21 5.12 -7.82
CA TRP A 291 20.05 5.79 -9.11
C TRP A 291 20.90 7.07 -9.15
N ASN A 292 21.59 7.28 -10.27
CA ASN A 292 22.01 8.62 -10.67
C ASN A 292 20.86 9.24 -11.49
N ILE A 293 20.29 10.35 -11.05
CA ILE A 293 19.17 11.00 -11.76
C ILE A 293 19.65 12.28 -12.45
N TYR A 294 19.35 12.41 -13.73
CA TYR A 294 19.58 13.63 -14.52
C TYR A 294 18.24 14.18 -15.02
N ARG A 295 18.05 15.50 -14.90
CA ARG A 295 16.78 16.15 -15.29
C ARG A 295 16.95 17.03 -16.49
N ILE A 296 16.00 16.94 -17.43
CA ILE A 296 15.97 17.78 -18.63
C ILE A 296 14.62 18.48 -18.70
N TRP A 297 14.66 19.81 -18.80
CA TRP A 297 13.48 20.62 -19.04
C TRP A 297 13.23 20.76 -20.55
N SER A 298 12.00 20.57 -20.99
CA SER A 298 11.53 20.53 -22.37
C SER A 298 11.75 21.89 -23.01
N THR A 299 11.42 22.96 -22.27
CA THR A 299 11.69 24.34 -22.66
C THR A 299 13.19 24.57 -22.95
N ASP A 300 14.07 24.12 -22.06
CA ASP A 300 15.51 24.22 -22.25
C ASP A 300 16.02 23.32 -23.38
N TRP A 301 15.47 22.12 -23.53
CA TRP A 301 15.84 21.19 -24.60
C TRP A 301 15.52 21.76 -25.98
N PHE A 302 14.34 22.35 -26.17
CA PHE A 302 13.95 22.92 -27.45
C PHE A 302 14.60 24.29 -27.73
N HIS A 303 14.77 25.15 -26.72
CA HIS A 303 15.37 26.48 -26.92
C HIS A 303 16.90 26.49 -26.91
N ARG A 304 17.54 25.56 -26.20
CA ARG A 304 18.99 25.50 -25.98
C ARG A 304 19.56 24.11 -26.20
N ARG A 305 19.07 23.43 -27.24
CA ARG A 305 19.37 22.02 -27.55
C ARG A 305 20.86 21.67 -27.46
N GLN A 306 21.71 22.32 -28.25
CA GLN A 306 23.15 22.03 -28.27
C GLN A 306 23.82 22.17 -26.89
N ALA A 307 23.39 23.14 -26.08
CA ALA A 307 23.95 23.35 -24.75
C ALA A 307 23.48 22.27 -23.75
N GLN A 308 22.24 21.79 -23.88
CA GLN A 308 21.72 20.71 -23.02
C GLN A 308 22.29 19.35 -23.42
N GLU A 309 22.43 19.10 -24.72
CA GLU A 309 23.11 17.92 -25.28
C GLU A 309 24.54 17.81 -24.75
N ALA A 310 25.32 18.89 -24.80
CA ALA A 310 26.68 18.91 -24.27
C ALA A 310 26.72 18.62 -22.75
N LYS A 311 25.85 19.26 -21.96
CA LYS A 311 25.78 19.03 -20.51
C LYS A 311 25.41 17.60 -20.15
N LEU A 312 24.49 16.99 -20.90
CA LEU A 312 24.07 15.59 -20.68
C LEU A 312 25.25 14.64 -20.92
N LEU A 313 25.98 14.82 -22.02
CA LEU A 313 27.17 14.01 -22.32
C LEU A 313 28.28 14.21 -21.29
N ASP A 314 28.54 15.47 -20.88
CA ASP A 314 29.53 15.77 -19.84
C ASP A 314 29.17 15.09 -18.51
N TYR A 315 27.90 15.12 -18.12
CA TYR A 315 27.42 14.44 -16.91
C TYR A 315 27.62 12.92 -16.99
N LEU A 316 27.24 12.30 -18.10
CA LEU A 316 27.45 10.86 -18.31
C LEU A 316 28.95 10.49 -18.29
N ALA A 317 29.82 11.33 -18.87
CA ALA A 317 31.26 11.12 -18.86
C ALA A 317 31.89 11.25 -17.47
N VAL A 318 31.40 12.20 -16.64
CA VAL A 318 31.83 12.34 -15.24
C VAL A 318 31.47 11.08 -14.44
N LEU A 319 30.26 10.55 -14.62
CA LEU A 319 29.88 9.27 -14.01
C LEU A 319 30.83 8.14 -14.44
N THR A 320 31.32 8.15 -15.69
CA THR A 320 32.18 7.06 -16.23
C THR A 320 33.58 7.10 -15.62
N SER A 321 33.98 8.29 -15.20
CA SER A 321 35.29 8.54 -14.60
C SER A 321 35.33 8.19 -13.11
N GLN A 322 34.18 8.06 -12.44
CA GLN A 322 34.07 7.82 -10.99
C GLN A 322 33.91 6.34 -10.61
N ASP A 323 33.70 5.44 -11.56
CA ASP A 323 33.49 3.98 -11.34
C ASP A 323 34.71 3.20 -10.77
N GLY A 324 35.78 3.89 -10.36
CA GLY A 324 36.87 3.29 -9.58
C GLY A 324 36.64 3.25 -8.06
N SER A 325 35.61 3.93 -7.54
CA SER A 325 35.30 3.92 -6.12
C SER A 325 33.80 3.90 -5.93
N LEU A 326 33.25 2.69 -5.74
CA LEU A 326 32.02 2.53 -4.98
C LEU A 326 32.30 3.10 -3.58
N VAL A 327 32.08 4.40 -3.40
CA VAL A 327 31.82 4.94 -2.09
C VAL A 327 30.59 4.18 -1.63
N LYS A 328 30.79 3.19 -0.75
CA LYS A 328 29.75 2.75 0.17
C LYS A 328 29.27 4.03 0.85
N LYS A 329 28.24 4.67 0.29
CA LYS A 329 27.33 5.43 1.13
C LYS A 329 26.76 4.35 2.03
N ASP A 330 27.12 4.41 3.30
CA ASP A 330 26.48 3.58 4.32
C ASP A 330 24.98 3.58 4.00
N PRO A 331 24.28 2.44 4.05
CA PRO A 331 22.83 2.49 4.05
C PRO A 331 22.48 3.50 5.12
N ILE A 332 21.84 4.60 4.74
CA ILE A 332 21.27 5.50 5.73
C ILE A 332 20.41 4.57 6.55
N HIS A 333 20.81 4.37 7.81
CA HIS A 333 19.98 3.74 8.79
C HIS A 333 18.76 4.66 8.83
N LEU A 334 17.73 4.30 8.07
CA LEU A 334 16.40 4.74 8.38
C LEU A 334 16.17 4.03 9.69
N ASP A 335 16.50 4.73 10.78
CA ASP A 335 15.84 4.47 12.04
C ASP A 335 14.36 4.24 11.69
N PRO A 336 13.72 3.19 12.24
CA PRO A 336 12.27 3.14 12.19
C PRO A 336 11.83 4.54 12.58
N VAL A 337 11.01 5.18 11.75
CA VAL A 337 10.48 6.50 12.07
C VAL A 337 9.80 6.33 13.43
N GLU A 338 10.52 6.61 14.52
CA GLU A 338 9.92 6.95 15.79
C GLU A 338 9.01 8.09 15.41
N HIS A 339 7.72 7.86 15.62
CA HIS A 339 6.64 8.82 15.42
C HIS A 339 7.19 10.23 15.37
N VAL A 340 7.33 10.77 14.15
CA VAL A 340 7.59 12.20 14.01
C VAL A 340 6.29 12.82 14.46
N ASP A 341 6.30 13.23 15.73
CA ASP A 341 5.40 14.24 16.24
C ASP A 341 5.36 15.34 15.20
N ILE A 342 4.18 15.50 14.61
CA ILE A 342 3.86 16.59 13.71
C ILE A 342 3.97 17.86 14.56
N TYR A 343 5.16 18.46 14.56
CA TYR A 343 5.34 19.80 15.11
C TYR A 343 4.53 20.75 14.24
N GLU A 344 3.53 21.34 14.90
CA GLU A 344 2.78 22.50 14.46
C GLU A 344 3.70 23.53 13.80
N SER A 345 3.38 23.89 12.56
CA SER A 345 3.80 25.17 12.01
C SER A 345 2.63 26.14 12.15
N ASN A 346 2.63 26.87 13.27
CA ASN A 346 1.95 28.15 13.41
C ASN A 346 2.67 29.17 12.51
N GLU A 347 2.02 29.64 11.43
CA GLU A 347 1.26 30.90 11.30
C GLU A 347 2.13 31.98 10.60
N ILE A 348 1.74 32.86 9.65
CA ILE A 348 0.48 33.53 9.23
C ILE A 348 0.73 34.05 7.76
N THR A 349 -0.15 34.00 6.75
CA THR A 349 -1.25 34.96 6.51
C THR A 349 -2.10 34.66 5.26
N ASN A 350 -3.42 34.65 5.51
CA ASN A 350 -4.54 35.03 4.65
C ASN A 350 -4.97 34.10 3.51
N ASN A 351 -5.70 33.03 3.86
CA ASN A 351 -7.13 32.94 3.54
C ASN A 351 -7.82 31.86 4.40
N SER A 352 -9.00 32.21 4.91
CA SER A 352 -9.82 31.55 5.94
C SER A 352 -10.04 30.03 5.80
N ASP A 353 -9.77 29.34 6.93
CA ASP A 353 -10.49 28.22 7.56
C ASP A 353 -10.90 27.00 6.74
N ILE A 354 -10.02 26.01 6.62
CA ILE A 354 -10.41 24.59 6.67
C ILE A 354 -9.33 23.80 7.43
N SER A 355 -9.51 23.59 8.73
CA SER A 355 -8.78 22.59 9.51
C SER A 355 -9.30 21.20 9.15
N ILE A 356 -8.45 20.33 8.59
CA ILE A 356 -8.89 19.04 8.04
C ILE A 356 -8.83 17.92 9.08
N GLY A 357 -9.94 17.19 9.20
CA GLY A 357 -9.96 15.79 9.64
C GLY A 357 -9.96 15.55 11.15
N ILE A 358 -10.71 16.34 11.92
CA ILE A 358 -10.86 16.09 13.36
C ILE A 358 -11.67 14.81 13.62
N SER A 359 -11.35 14.08 14.69
CA SER A 359 -12.18 12.97 15.15
C SER A 359 -13.58 13.49 15.53
N TYR A 360 -14.62 12.73 15.15
CA TYR A 360 -15.99 13.01 15.52
C TYR A 360 -16.14 12.94 17.04
N ALA A 361 -16.41 14.08 17.67
CA ALA A 361 -16.61 14.16 19.12
C ALA A 361 -18.05 13.79 19.46
N GLU A 362 -18.22 12.75 20.28
CA GLU A 362 -19.51 12.33 20.81
C GLU A 362 -19.83 13.04 22.12
N TYR A 363 -21.08 13.49 22.29
CA TYR A 363 -21.60 13.95 23.57
C TYR A 363 -21.68 12.76 24.55
N ASP A 364 -21.01 12.89 25.70
CA ASP A 364 -20.89 11.84 26.73
C ASP A 364 -21.26 12.35 28.15
N GLU A 365 -21.78 13.58 28.29
CA GLU A 365 -22.21 14.10 29.59
C GLU A 365 -23.49 13.41 30.10
N ARG A 366 -23.49 13.04 31.38
CA ARG A 366 -24.65 12.44 32.06
C ARG A 366 -25.52 13.50 32.71
N VAL A 367 -26.82 13.45 32.42
CA VAL A 367 -27.83 14.32 33.04
C VAL A 367 -28.34 13.66 34.33
N HIS A 368 -28.16 14.35 35.45
CA HIS A 368 -28.61 13.90 36.76
C HIS A 368 -30.04 14.37 37.01
N SER A 369 -31.02 13.66 36.42
CA SER A 369 -32.45 13.90 36.59
C SER A 369 -33.13 12.66 37.19
N ARG A 370 -34.15 12.88 38.04
CA ARG A 370 -35.02 11.81 38.55
C ARG A 370 -36.17 11.47 37.59
N SER A 371 -36.44 12.33 36.62
CA SER A 371 -37.48 12.17 35.60
C SER A 371 -36.88 11.77 34.26
N ALA A 372 -37.63 10.96 33.50
CA ALA A 372 -37.22 10.54 32.16
C ALA A 372 -37.26 11.71 31.16
N PRO A 373 -36.54 11.64 30.02
CA PRO A 373 -36.48 12.74 29.06
C PRO A 373 -37.84 13.27 28.58
N HIS A 374 -38.82 12.37 28.42
CA HIS A 374 -40.17 12.69 27.92
C HIS A 374 -41.13 13.21 29.00
N GLU A 375 -40.70 13.19 30.27
CA GLU A 375 -41.46 13.70 31.42
C GLU A 375 -41.00 15.11 31.82
N LEU A 376 -39.84 15.55 31.33
CA LEU A 376 -39.34 16.91 31.54
C LEU A 376 -40.12 17.93 30.74
N SER A 377 -40.09 19.18 31.20
CA SER A 377 -40.60 20.29 30.40
C SER A 377 -39.77 20.45 29.12
N THR A 378 -40.42 20.92 28.05
CA THR A 378 -39.75 21.16 26.76
C THR A 378 -38.53 22.08 26.90
N TYR A 379 -38.60 23.06 27.82
CA TYR A 379 -37.51 24.00 28.08
C TYR A 379 -36.31 23.36 28.78
N GLU A 380 -36.54 22.49 29.77
CA GLU A 380 -35.46 21.76 30.44
C GLU A 380 -34.77 20.78 29.51
N LEU A 381 -35.53 20.06 28.69
CA LEU A 381 -34.98 19.15 27.70
C LEU A 381 -34.20 19.90 26.62
N ALA A 382 -34.67 21.09 26.21
CA ALA A 382 -33.98 21.93 25.23
C ALA A 382 -32.57 22.32 25.69
N LYS A 383 -32.32 22.53 26.98
CA LYS A 383 -30.96 22.81 27.49
C LYS A 383 -29.98 21.68 27.16
N THR A 384 -30.39 20.43 27.36
CA THR A 384 -29.57 19.26 27.03
C THR A 384 -29.39 19.12 25.52
N VAL A 385 -30.46 19.34 24.75
CA VAL A 385 -30.41 19.27 23.28
C VAL A 385 -29.47 20.33 22.70
N THR A 386 -29.48 21.56 23.22
CA THR A 386 -28.56 22.62 22.80
C THR A 386 -27.11 22.20 23.00
N LYS A 387 -26.76 21.64 24.18
CA LYS A 387 -25.39 21.16 24.42
C LYS A 387 -24.95 20.06 23.44
N ILE A 388 -25.86 19.14 23.10
CA ILE A 388 -25.59 18.10 22.09
C ILE A 388 -25.33 18.75 20.73
N LEU A 389 -26.15 19.73 20.32
CA LEU A 389 -25.99 20.45 19.06
C LEU A 389 -24.68 21.25 19.00
N GLU A 390 -24.26 21.87 20.10
CA GLU A 390 -22.98 22.60 20.17
C GLU A 390 -21.77 21.69 19.89
N ILE A 391 -21.85 20.41 20.27
CA ILE A 391 -20.75 19.45 20.08
C ILE A 391 -20.85 18.70 18.74
N GLU A 392 -22.05 18.21 18.41
CA GLU A 392 -22.28 17.23 17.35
C GLU A 392 -22.96 17.78 16.10
N SER A 393 -23.39 19.05 16.05
CA SER A 393 -23.99 19.58 14.83
C SER A 393 -23.00 19.65 13.65
N PRO A 394 -23.43 19.30 12.42
CA PRO A 394 -24.74 18.74 12.05
C PRO A 394 -24.92 17.27 12.50
N ILE A 395 -26.10 16.93 13.03
CA ILE A 395 -26.42 15.59 13.56
C ILE A 395 -27.82 15.13 13.12
N HIS A 396 -27.93 13.87 12.73
CA HIS A 396 -29.20 13.27 12.31
C HIS A 396 -30.20 13.19 13.47
N GLN A 397 -31.48 13.44 13.20
CA GLN A 397 -32.57 13.49 14.19
C GLN A 397 -32.65 12.24 15.10
N GLU A 398 -32.60 11.04 14.52
CA GLU A 398 -32.59 9.77 15.28
C GLU A 398 -31.37 9.63 16.20
N GLU A 399 -30.17 10.03 15.76
CA GLU A 399 -28.96 9.93 16.58
C GLU A 399 -29.03 10.95 17.72
N LEU A 400 -29.54 12.15 17.46
CA LEU A 400 -29.76 13.16 18.51
C LEU A 400 -30.74 12.66 19.59
N ALA A 401 -31.81 11.97 19.21
CA ALA A 401 -32.71 11.34 20.18
C ALA A 401 -32.03 10.21 20.99
N ARG A 402 -31.12 9.44 20.37
CA ARG A 402 -30.30 8.45 21.09
C ARG A 402 -29.32 9.11 22.06
N ARG A 403 -28.68 10.22 21.67
CA ARG A 403 -27.81 11.02 22.55
C ARG A 403 -28.55 11.49 23.78
N VAL A 404 -29.77 12.01 23.60
CA VAL A 404 -30.66 12.38 24.71
C VAL A 404 -30.97 11.18 25.59
N ALA A 405 -31.39 10.04 25.04
CA ALA A 405 -31.68 8.84 25.84
C ALA A 405 -30.47 8.38 26.66
N ARG A 406 -29.29 8.31 26.03
CA ARG A 406 -28.03 7.89 26.64
C ARG A 406 -27.58 8.85 27.74
N ALA A 407 -27.73 10.16 27.55
CA ALA A 407 -27.41 11.17 28.55
C ALA A 407 -28.21 10.96 29.86
N PHE A 408 -29.42 10.42 29.76
CA PHE A 408 -30.27 10.06 30.91
C PHE A 408 -30.09 8.60 31.37
N GLY A 409 -29.11 7.87 30.84
CA GLY A 409 -28.81 6.49 31.21
C GLY A 409 -29.75 5.44 30.62
N LEU A 410 -30.47 5.76 29.54
CA LEU A 410 -31.36 4.83 28.84
C LEU A 410 -30.64 4.23 27.63
N GLU A 411 -30.87 2.94 27.36
CA GLU A 411 -30.25 2.22 26.23
C GLU A 411 -30.88 2.54 24.87
N LYS A 412 -32.17 2.95 24.85
CA LYS A 412 -32.93 3.16 23.61
C LYS A 412 -33.78 4.43 23.67
N ALA A 413 -33.86 5.12 22.53
CA ALA A 413 -34.77 6.22 22.30
C ALA A 413 -36.08 5.71 21.67
N GLY A 414 -37.10 5.42 22.49
CA GLY A 414 -38.44 5.10 22.01
C GLY A 414 -39.19 6.31 21.45
N ASN A 415 -40.35 6.10 20.80
CA ASN A 415 -41.11 7.14 20.11
C ASN A 415 -41.42 8.37 20.98
N ARG A 416 -41.75 8.17 22.26
CA ARG A 416 -42.01 9.27 23.21
C ARG A 416 -40.79 10.16 23.43
N ILE A 417 -39.59 9.59 23.48
CA ILE A 417 -38.34 10.34 23.64
C ILE A 417 -38.02 11.08 22.34
N GLN A 418 -38.21 10.45 21.19
CA GLN A 418 -38.03 11.10 19.88
C GLN A 418 -38.97 12.31 19.73
N GLU A 419 -40.26 12.14 20.05
CA GLU A 419 -41.24 13.23 20.01
C GLU A 419 -40.91 14.37 20.98
N ALA A 420 -40.52 14.05 22.22
CA ALA A 420 -40.13 15.06 23.20
C ALA A 420 -38.89 15.84 22.74
N THR A 421 -37.91 15.14 22.18
CA THR A 421 -36.69 15.73 21.63
C THR A 421 -36.99 16.65 20.44
N ASN A 422 -37.88 16.23 19.54
CA ASN A 422 -38.34 17.05 18.42
C ASN A 422 -39.10 18.31 18.87
N LYS A 423 -39.92 18.21 19.91
CA LYS A 423 -40.59 19.37 20.51
C LYS A 423 -39.57 20.34 21.10
N ALA A 424 -38.53 19.83 21.75
CA ALA A 424 -37.45 20.64 22.32
C ALA A 424 -36.62 21.34 21.23
N LEU A 425 -36.31 20.68 20.12
CA LEU A 425 -35.59 21.28 18.99
C LEU A 425 -36.33 22.49 18.41
N ARG A 426 -37.66 22.40 18.24
CA ARG A 426 -38.47 23.49 17.66
C ARG A 426 -38.45 24.81 18.45
N ILE A 427 -38.11 24.77 19.75
CA ILE A 427 -38.04 25.98 20.58
C ILE A 427 -36.63 26.57 20.66
N ILE A 428 -35.61 25.90 20.10
CA ILE A 428 -34.22 26.40 20.06
C ILE A 428 -34.08 27.33 18.85
N PRO A 429 -33.99 28.66 19.02
CA PRO A 429 -34.04 29.62 17.90
C PRO A 429 -32.85 29.53 16.94
N SER A 430 -31.71 29.07 17.48
CA SER A 430 -30.45 28.87 16.77
C SER A 430 -30.39 27.55 16.02
N SER A 431 -31.37 26.65 16.17
CA SER A 431 -31.41 25.38 15.46
C SER A 431 -32.09 25.52 14.10
N GLU A 432 -31.62 24.73 13.13
CA GLU A 432 -32.17 24.63 11.79
C GLU A 432 -32.27 23.16 11.39
N TYR A 433 -33.31 22.82 10.63
CA TYR A 433 -33.61 21.47 10.18
C TYR A 433 -33.72 21.45 8.66
N ASP A 434 -32.98 20.54 8.01
CA ASP A 434 -32.94 20.40 6.56
C ASP A 434 -33.79 19.23 6.03
N GLY A 435 -34.49 18.51 6.92
CA GLY A 435 -35.31 17.35 6.60
C GLY A 435 -34.82 16.06 7.26
N GLU A 436 -33.54 15.93 7.58
CA GLU A 436 -32.99 14.75 8.27
C GLU A 436 -31.99 15.10 9.37
N PHE A 437 -31.26 16.21 9.20
CA PHE A 437 -30.21 16.68 10.09
C PHE A 437 -30.60 17.98 10.79
N TRP A 438 -30.16 18.10 12.03
CA TRP A 438 -30.26 19.31 12.83
C TRP A 438 -28.90 19.98 12.94
N ARG A 439 -28.88 21.30 12.77
CA ARG A 439 -27.67 22.12 12.82
C ARG A 439 -27.89 23.43 13.57
N LEU A 440 -26.79 24.06 13.99
CA LEU A 440 -26.81 25.41 14.53
C LEU A 440 -26.54 26.44 13.42
N LYS A 441 -27.31 27.53 13.41
CA LYS A 441 -27.17 28.65 12.45
C LYS A 441 -25.80 29.32 12.53
N GLU A 442 -25.28 29.47 13.74
CA GLU A 442 -23.94 29.98 14.03
C GLU A 442 -23.17 28.93 14.82
N GLY A 443 -21.88 28.74 14.53
CA GLY A 443 -21.02 27.77 15.22
C GLY A 443 -21.17 26.30 14.79
N SER A 444 -21.95 26.00 13.73
CA SER A 444 -21.93 24.66 13.14
C SER A 444 -20.52 24.31 12.66
N LYS A 445 -20.04 23.12 13.02
CA LYS A 445 -18.71 22.64 12.62
C LYS A 445 -18.72 22.37 11.12
N LYS A 446 -18.34 23.38 10.33
CA LYS A 446 -18.12 23.25 8.88
C LYS A 446 -16.78 22.58 8.59
N GLN A 447 -16.60 21.37 9.10
CA GLN A 447 -15.36 20.62 9.01
C GLN A 447 -15.64 19.16 8.70
N VAL A 448 -14.67 18.51 8.07
CA VAL A 448 -14.74 17.07 7.83
C VAL A 448 -14.40 16.34 9.12
N ARG A 449 -15.36 15.58 9.66
CA ARG A 449 -15.23 14.82 10.91
C ARG A 449 -15.04 13.33 10.65
N SER A 450 -13.88 12.78 10.99
CA SER A 450 -13.59 11.35 10.86
C SER A 450 -14.37 10.54 11.90
N ARG A 451 -14.99 9.44 11.47
CA ARG A 451 -15.78 8.55 12.32
C ARG A 451 -15.04 7.24 12.65
N SER A 452 -13.73 7.16 12.40
CA SER A 452 -12.93 5.95 12.66
C SER A 452 -12.90 5.53 14.13
N GLU A 453 -13.00 6.49 15.06
CA GLU A 453 -12.82 6.30 16.50
C GLU A 453 -14.14 6.41 17.32
N VAL A 454 -15.29 6.40 16.64
CA VAL A 454 -16.59 6.54 17.31
C VAL A 454 -16.94 5.31 18.16
N LYS A 455 -17.47 5.55 19.36
CA LYS A 455 -18.08 4.56 20.24
C LYS A 455 -19.44 4.11 19.71
N SER A 456 -20.25 5.03 19.17
CA SER A 456 -21.57 4.72 18.61
C SER A 456 -21.46 4.11 17.21
N ARG A 457 -21.58 2.77 17.11
CA ARG A 457 -21.51 2.05 15.82
C ARG A 457 -22.57 2.49 14.80
N THR A 458 -23.67 3.09 15.24
CA THR A 458 -24.70 3.67 14.37
C THR A 458 -24.13 4.76 13.47
N LEU A 459 -23.15 5.54 13.94
CA LEU A 459 -22.49 6.59 13.16
C LEU A 459 -21.69 6.05 11.96
N LEU A 460 -21.41 4.74 11.93
CA LEU A 460 -20.76 4.05 10.80
C LEU A 460 -21.75 3.62 9.70
N SER A 461 -22.97 4.16 9.69
CA SER A 461 -23.91 4.00 8.58
C SER A 461 -24.01 5.30 7.79
N ALA A 462 -24.04 5.18 6.46
CA ALA A 462 -24.13 6.31 5.53
C ALA A 462 -25.32 7.23 5.80
N LYS A 463 -26.43 6.70 6.32
CA LYS A 463 -27.62 7.45 6.73
C LYS A 463 -27.32 8.58 7.72
N TYR A 464 -26.30 8.41 8.57
CA TYR A 464 -25.94 9.39 9.61
C TYR A 464 -24.80 10.32 9.20
N LEU A 465 -24.43 10.33 7.92
CA LEU A 465 -23.40 11.19 7.36
C LEU A 465 -24.05 12.43 6.71
N PRO A 466 -23.84 13.65 7.23
CA PRO A 466 -24.47 14.84 6.68
C PRO A 466 -23.97 15.15 5.27
N PRO A 467 -24.85 15.45 4.30
CA PRO A 467 -24.47 15.82 2.93
C PRO A 467 -23.48 16.99 2.85
N GLU A 468 -23.58 17.95 3.77
CA GLU A 468 -22.70 19.13 3.80
C GLU A 468 -21.26 18.76 4.16
N GLU A 469 -21.08 17.79 5.05
CA GLU A 469 -19.74 17.28 5.35
C GLU A 469 -19.18 16.55 4.14
N ILE A 470 -20.00 15.72 3.48
CA ILE A 470 -19.60 15.02 2.26
C ILE A 470 -19.11 16.03 1.23
N LEU A 471 -19.87 17.11 1.00
CA LEU A 471 -19.48 18.17 0.09
C LEU A 471 -18.16 18.86 0.51
N LEU A 472 -17.95 19.13 1.79
CA LEU A 472 -16.67 19.65 2.28
C LEU A 472 -15.51 18.69 2.00
N GLY A 473 -15.72 17.39 2.19
CA GLY A 473 -14.75 16.34 1.87
C GLY A 473 -14.45 16.26 0.38
N LEU A 474 -15.48 16.28 -0.47
CA LEU A 474 -15.34 16.31 -1.93
C LEU A 474 -14.56 17.55 -2.38
N ASN A 475 -14.96 18.74 -1.94
CA ASN A 475 -14.30 19.99 -2.28
C ASN A 475 -12.83 20.01 -1.83
N TYR A 476 -12.54 19.44 -0.67
CA TYR A 476 -11.17 19.31 -0.18
C TYR A 476 -10.32 18.43 -1.11
N LEU A 477 -10.81 17.23 -1.44
CA LEU A 477 -10.08 16.28 -2.29
C LEU A 477 -9.91 16.81 -3.73
N ILE A 478 -10.95 17.44 -4.27
CA ILE A 478 -10.87 18.06 -5.60
C ILE A 478 -9.89 19.24 -5.60
N LYS A 479 -9.82 20.05 -4.53
CA LYS A 479 -8.80 21.11 -4.42
C LYS A 479 -7.37 20.57 -4.41
N GLN A 480 -7.16 19.37 -3.87
CA GLN A 480 -5.83 18.74 -3.85
C GLN A 480 -5.40 18.19 -5.21
N SER A 481 -6.36 17.67 -6.00
CA SER A 481 -6.08 16.98 -7.26
C SER A 481 -6.43 17.78 -8.53
N VAL A 482 -7.07 18.96 -8.41
CA VAL A 482 -7.63 19.81 -9.48
C VAL A 482 -8.79 19.16 -10.24
N GLN A 483 -8.62 17.93 -10.72
CA GLN A 483 -9.66 17.07 -11.27
C GLN A 483 -9.43 15.63 -10.79
N ILE A 484 -10.49 14.86 -10.60
CA ILE A 484 -10.41 13.50 -10.06
C ILE A 484 -11.52 12.63 -10.67
N GLU A 485 -11.23 11.37 -10.95
CA GLU A 485 -12.23 10.42 -11.44
C GLU A 485 -13.31 10.20 -10.38
N GLU A 486 -14.58 10.16 -10.78
CA GLU A 486 -15.71 9.98 -9.87
C GLU A 486 -15.56 8.75 -8.96
N ALA A 487 -15.10 7.63 -9.53
CA ALA A 487 -14.88 6.39 -8.77
C ALA A 487 -13.79 6.54 -7.70
N GLU A 488 -12.72 7.27 -8.00
CA GLU A 488 -11.64 7.54 -7.07
C GLU A 488 -12.08 8.53 -5.99
N LEU A 489 -12.79 9.59 -6.37
CA LEU A 489 -13.32 10.60 -5.47
C LEU A 489 -14.24 9.98 -4.41
N VAL A 490 -15.11 9.05 -4.80
CA VAL A 490 -15.98 8.31 -3.87
C VAL A 490 -15.14 7.51 -2.87
N GLN A 491 -14.12 6.78 -3.33
CA GLN A 491 -13.26 5.98 -2.45
C GLN A 491 -12.47 6.83 -1.47
N GLN A 492 -11.87 7.93 -1.93
CA GLN A 492 -11.09 8.82 -1.08
C GLN A 492 -11.99 9.55 -0.06
N THR A 493 -13.17 9.99 -0.47
CA THR A 493 -14.17 10.61 0.42
C THR A 493 -14.60 9.64 1.51
N SER A 494 -14.87 8.37 1.17
CA SER A 494 -15.20 7.32 2.14
C SER A 494 -14.09 7.15 3.19
N ARG A 495 -12.82 7.17 2.79
CA ARG A 495 -11.68 7.03 3.72
C ARG A 495 -11.52 8.25 4.62
N LEU A 496 -11.77 9.45 4.10
CA LEU A 496 -11.69 10.71 4.84
C LEU A 496 -12.65 10.72 6.04
N PHE A 497 -13.80 10.06 5.92
CA PHE A 497 -14.75 9.88 7.02
C PHE A 497 -14.45 8.68 7.93
N GLY A 498 -13.34 7.98 7.73
CA GLY A 498 -12.93 6.86 8.58
C GLY A 498 -13.56 5.51 8.24
N PHE A 499 -14.20 5.36 7.07
CA PHE A 499 -14.75 4.07 6.62
C PHE A 499 -13.68 3.23 5.93
N SER A 500 -13.47 2.00 6.42
CA SER A 500 -12.46 1.07 5.86
C SER A 500 -12.83 0.52 4.48
N ARG A 501 -14.12 0.50 4.12
CA ARG A 501 -14.65 0.10 2.81
C ARG A 501 -15.81 0.99 2.41
N CYS A 502 -15.93 1.29 1.12
CA CYS A 502 -17.09 1.98 0.56
C CYS A 502 -18.16 0.95 0.17
N GLY A 503 -19.16 0.77 1.02
CA GLY A 503 -20.35 -0.05 0.71
C GLY A 503 -21.30 0.63 -0.30
N PRO A 504 -22.32 -0.08 -0.81
CA PRO A 504 -23.27 0.47 -1.78
C PRO A 504 -24.01 1.70 -1.23
N ASP A 505 -24.55 1.63 -0.01
CA ASP A 505 -25.27 2.76 0.60
C ASP A 505 -24.40 4.02 0.77
N LEU A 506 -23.11 3.85 1.10
CA LEU A 506 -22.18 4.98 1.24
C LEU A 506 -21.76 5.54 -0.12
N LYS A 507 -21.56 4.67 -1.10
CA LYS A 507 -21.32 5.08 -2.48
C LYS A 507 -22.49 5.91 -2.99
N ASP A 508 -23.71 5.42 -2.81
CA ASP A 508 -24.93 6.08 -3.28
C ASP A 508 -25.11 7.44 -2.60
N ALA A 509 -24.85 7.55 -1.30
CA ALA A 509 -24.88 8.82 -0.58
C ALA A 509 -23.87 9.84 -1.13
N ILE A 510 -22.63 9.42 -1.42
CA ILE A 510 -21.58 10.31 -1.96
C ILE A 510 -21.92 10.72 -3.40
N VAL A 511 -22.35 9.77 -4.23
CA VAL A 511 -22.75 10.02 -5.63
C VAL A 511 -23.97 10.94 -5.69
N ALA A 512 -24.92 10.82 -4.76
CA ALA A 512 -26.06 11.72 -4.68
C ALA A 512 -25.64 13.17 -4.44
N VAL A 513 -24.65 13.41 -3.57
CA VAL A 513 -24.10 14.76 -3.32
C VAL A 513 -23.35 15.29 -4.54
N ILE A 514 -22.55 14.44 -5.20
CA ILE A 514 -21.88 14.78 -6.47
C ILE A 514 -22.92 15.21 -7.51
N ALA A 515 -24.00 14.45 -7.67
CA ALA A 515 -25.05 14.73 -8.64
C ALA A 515 -25.83 16.02 -8.30
N SER A 516 -26.10 16.29 -7.01
CA SER A 516 -26.84 17.51 -6.61
C SER A 516 -26.03 18.79 -6.79
N GLU A 517 -24.71 18.69 -6.77
CA GLU A 517 -23.76 19.79 -6.89
C GLU A 517 -23.17 19.95 -8.29
N SER A 518 -23.39 18.97 -9.17
CA SER A 518 -23.03 19.02 -10.58
C SER A 518 -23.76 20.17 -11.28
N GLY A 519 -23.01 21.06 -11.92
CA GLY A 519 -23.51 22.28 -12.57
C GLY A 519 -23.72 23.47 -11.64
N LYS A 520 -23.48 23.33 -10.33
CA LYS A 520 -23.48 24.43 -9.34
C LYS A 520 -22.07 24.72 -8.86
N SER A 521 -21.51 23.81 -8.06
CA SER A 521 -20.20 23.93 -7.45
C SER A 521 -19.19 22.91 -8.03
N LEU A 522 -19.69 21.85 -8.69
CA LEU A 522 -18.91 20.81 -9.33
C LEU A 522 -19.18 20.73 -10.84
N ASN A 523 -18.14 20.48 -11.63
CA ASN A 523 -18.22 20.16 -13.06
C ASN A 523 -17.85 18.69 -13.26
N ASN A 524 -18.69 17.94 -13.99
CA ASN A 524 -18.42 16.56 -14.39
C ASN A 524 -18.21 16.49 -15.92
N ASN A 525 -16.97 16.26 -16.35
CA ASN A 525 -16.60 16.10 -17.76
C ASN A 525 -16.19 14.65 -18.00
N ASN A 526 -17.08 13.85 -18.60
CA ASN A 526 -16.82 12.44 -18.96
C ASN A 526 -16.28 11.58 -17.79
N GLY A 527 -16.79 11.78 -16.58
CA GLY A 527 -16.38 11.01 -15.39
C GLY A 527 -15.25 11.65 -14.56
N MET A 528 -14.70 12.78 -15.02
CA MET A 528 -13.75 13.60 -14.26
C MET A 528 -14.48 14.75 -13.56
N ILE A 529 -14.38 14.81 -12.24
CA ILE A 529 -15.02 15.82 -11.39
C ILE A 529 -14.01 16.90 -11.03
N SER A 530 -14.45 18.16 -11.14
CA SER A 530 -13.66 19.35 -10.83
C SER A 530 -14.54 20.42 -10.17
N LEU A 531 -13.94 21.43 -9.53
CA LEU A 531 -14.69 22.59 -9.02
C LEU A 531 -15.09 23.50 -10.18
N CYS A 532 -16.31 24.06 -10.12
CA CYS A 532 -16.68 25.18 -10.98
C CYS A 532 -15.76 26.38 -10.69
N ARG A 533 -15.30 27.04 -11.75
CA ARG A 533 -14.47 28.25 -11.65
C ARG A 533 -15.27 29.47 -11.26
#